data_AF-A0A7K3BLJ8-F1
#
_entry.id   AF-A0A7K3BLJ8-F1
#
_cell.length_a   1.000
_cell.length_b   1.000
_cell.length_c   1.000
_cell.angle_alpha   90.00
_cell.angle_beta   90.00
_cell.angle_gamma   90.00
#
_symmetry.space_group_name_H-M   'P 1'
#
loop_
_entity.id
_entity.type
_entity.pdbx_description
1 polymer ?
#
loop_
_entity_poly.entity_id
_entity_poly.type
_entity_poly.pdbx_seq_one_letter_code
_entity_poly.pdbx_strand_id
1 'polypeptide(L)'
;MSANHITSRVSIDDLLGPFEAEVDPTNRWNGFLYPHFALDAVRQLAARTQEVAAQYGHDAYDTVHVIDGSADSEGQPRAVVLLISWRHFDEGPESVTDIVQPDSRGLYDIGGGSWAWSFAGWWCACGFDQDWHETQCGNCDLTRDTQPSTKPGDCGEPAQPSA
;
A
#
# COMPACT_ATOMS: atom_id res chain seq x y z
N MET A 1 -4.09 -17.43 16.62
CA MET A 1 -3.32 -17.72 15.39
C MET A 1 -2.38 -16.54 15.22
N SER A 2 -1.08 -16.76 15.16
CA SER A 2 -0.13 -15.66 14.98
C SER A 2 -0.22 -15.19 13.53
N ALA A 3 -0.50 -13.91 13.32
CA ALA A 3 -0.53 -13.31 11.99
C ALA A 3 0.84 -13.45 11.31
N ASN A 4 0.87 -13.97 10.08
CA ASN A 4 2.10 -14.19 9.32
C ASN A 4 2.39 -12.96 8.46
N HIS A 5 2.85 -11.89 9.10
CA HIS A 5 3.14 -10.64 8.42
C HIS A 5 4.37 -10.76 7.52
N ILE A 6 4.26 -10.24 6.31
CA ILE A 6 5.36 -10.08 5.35
C ILE A 6 5.55 -8.60 5.05
N THR A 7 6.79 -8.21 4.74
CA THR A 7 7.07 -6.90 4.16
C THR A 7 6.85 -6.97 2.65
N SER A 8 6.01 -6.08 2.13
CA SER A 8 5.76 -5.97 0.69
C SER A 8 5.54 -4.51 0.28
N ARG A 9 5.12 -4.30 -0.96
CA ARG A 9 4.56 -3.02 -1.39
C ARG A 9 3.10 -3.21 -1.78
N VAL A 10 2.29 -2.20 -1.50
CA VAL A 10 0.86 -2.18 -1.83
C VAL A 10 0.51 -0.97 -2.67
N SER A 11 -0.56 -1.11 -3.46
CA SER A 11 -1.13 -0.02 -4.24
C SER A 11 -2.66 -0.12 -4.31
N ILE A 12 -3.29 0.99 -4.68
CA ILE A 12 -4.67 1.06 -5.16
C ILE A 12 -4.61 1.59 -6.58
N ASP A 13 -4.95 0.70 -7.51
CA ASP A 13 -4.80 0.91 -8.94
C ASP A 13 -3.40 1.46 -9.28
N ASP A 14 -3.30 2.32 -10.30
CA ASP A 14 -2.08 3.00 -10.71
C ASP A 14 -1.89 4.38 -10.02
N LEU A 15 -2.76 4.73 -9.07
CA LEU A 15 -2.84 6.08 -8.52
C LEU A 15 -2.18 6.22 -7.15
N LEU A 16 -2.42 5.27 -6.24
CA LEU A 16 -1.89 5.31 -4.88
C LEU A 16 -0.91 4.16 -4.69
N GLY A 17 0.37 4.47 -4.77
CA GLY A 17 1.45 3.51 -4.52
C GLY A 17 2.48 3.49 -5.66
N PRO A 18 3.44 2.55 -5.58
CA PRO A 18 3.57 1.53 -4.55
C PRO A 18 4.14 2.07 -3.23
N PHE A 19 3.59 1.65 -2.09
CA PHE A 19 4.08 2.00 -0.74
C PHE A 19 4.53 0.76 0.03
N GLU A 20 5.62 0.86 0.77
CA GLU A 20 6.06 -0.23 1.65
C GLU A 20 5.13 -0.42 2.85
N ALA A 21 4.77 -1.67 3.14
CA ALA A 21 3.89 -2.01 4.26
C ALA A 21 4.18 -3.43 4.79
N GLU A 22 3.80 -3.66 6.05
CA GLU A 22 3.60 -5.01 6.59
C GLU A 22 2.18 -5.49 6.30
N VAL A 23 2.04 -6.72 5.83
CA VAL A 23 0.75 -7.27 5.40
C VAL A 23 0.64 -8.72 5.89
N ASP A 24 -0.51 -9.09 6.48
CA ASP A 24 -0.89 -10.50 6.58
C ASP A 24 -1.64 -10.90 5.29
N PRO A 25 -1.04 -11.72 4.41
CA PRO A 25 -1.65 -12.06 3.12
C PRO A 25 -2.93 -12.91 3.27
N THR A 26 -3.15 -13.49 4.44
CA THR A 26 -4.34 -14.31 4.74
C THR A 26 -5.49 -13.51 5.33
N ASN A 27 -5.22 -12.31 5.86
CA ASN A 27 -6.24 -11.41 6.36
C ASN A 27 -6.71 -10.46 5.26
N ARG A 28 -7.90 -10.70 4.72
CA ARG A 28 -8.44 -9.94 3.59
C ARG A 28 -9.88 -9.53 3.78
N TRP A 29 -10.23 -8.36 3.28
CA TRP A 29 -11.61 -7.87 3.19
C TRP A 29 -12.02 -7.75 1.74
N ASN A 30 -13.03 -8.52 1.34
CA ASN A 30 -13.48 -8.60 -0.06
C ASN A 30 -12.34 -8.87 -1.06
N GLY A 31 -11.31 -9.61 -0.63
CA GLY A 31 -10.11 -9.90 -1.43
C GLY A 31 -8.97 -8.88 -1.29
N PHE A 32 -9.23 -7.70 -0.71
CA PHE A 32 -8.26 -6.64 -0.49
C PHE A 32 -7.47 -6.81 0.82
N LEU A 33 -6.28 -6.22 0.85
CA LEU A 33 -5.31 -6.32 1.94
C LEU A 33 -5.61 -5.34 3.08
N TYR A 34 -5.07 -5.64 4.27
CA TYR A 34 -4.98 -4.75 5.42
C TYR A 34 -3.52 -4.36 5.67
N PRO A 35 -2.98 -3.37 4.94
CA PRO A 35 -1.59 -2.96 5.11
C PRO A 35 -1.38 -2.12 6.37
N HIS A 36 -0.29 -2.42 7.06
CA HIS A 36 0.21 -1.66 8.21
C HIS A 36 1.48 -0.90 7.79
N PHE A 37 1.43 0.44 7.87
CA PHE A 37 2.47 1.33 7.35
C PHE A 37 3.33 1.90 8.46
N ALA A 38 4.65 1.98 8.23
CA ALA A 38 5.53 2.81 9.04
C ALA A 38 5.24 4.30 8.80
N LEU A 39 5.53 5.16 9.78
CA LEU A 39 5.20 6.61 9.71
C LEU A 39 5.75 7.29 8.44
N ASP A 40 6.93 6.92 7.97
CA ASP A 40 7.48 7.49 6.73
C ASP A 40 6.68 7.08 5.49
N ALA A 41 6.17 5.84 5.44
CA ALA A 41 5.26 5.41 4.38
C ALA A 41 3.90 6.13 4.48
N VAL A 42 3.40 6.38 5.70
CA VAL A 42 2.18 7.19 5.92
C VAL A 42 2.38 8.63 5.41
N ARG A 43 3.55 9.24 5.62
CA ARG A 43 3.85 10.58 5.07
C ARG A 43 3.87 10.58 3.54
N GLN A 44 4.42 9.55 2.91
CA GLN A 44 4.39 9.39 1.45
C GLN A 44 2.95 9.22 0.94
N LEU A 45 2.16 8.38 1.61
CA LEU A 45 0.75 8.19 1.29
C LEU A 45 -0.06 9.48 1.48
N ALA A 46 0.19 10.24 2.55
CA ALA A 46 -0.43 11.53 2.80
C ALA A 46 -0.14 12.50 1.66
N ALA A 47 1.12 12.71 1.29
CA ALA A 47 1.50 13.56 0.16
C ALA A 47 0.78 13.13 -1.12
N ARG A 48 0.77 11.81 -1.41
CA ARG A 48 0.15 11.29 -2.63
C ARG A 48 -1.36 11.47 -2.67
N THR A 49 -2.05 11.23 -1.56
CA THR A 49 -3.51 11.43 -1.50
C THR A 49 -3.89 12.90 -1.66
N GLN A 50 -3.08 13.85 -1.16
CA GLN A 50 -3.28 15.28 -1.45
C GLN A 50 -3.13 15.60 -2.95
N GLU A 51 -2.10 15.07 -3.60
CA GLU A 51 -1.90 15.26 -5.06
C GLU A 51 -3.09 14.73 -5.86
N VAL A 52 -3.55 13.52 -5.54
CA VAL A 52 -4.68 12.88 -6.21
C VAL A 52 -5.97 13.65 -5.97
N ALA A 53 -6.25 14.09 -4.73
CA ALA A 53 -7.42 14.92 -4.43
C ALA A 53 -7.35 16.29 -5.14
N ALA A 54 -6.16 16.90 -5.26
CA ALA A 54 -5.99 18.14 -6.01
C ALA A 54 -6.24 17.95 -7.53
N GLN A 55 -5.89 16.78 -8.07
CA GLN A 55 -6.08 16.46 -9.49
C GLN A 55 -7.53 16.09 -9.84
N TYR A 56 -8.20 15.33 -8.98
CA TYR A 56 -9.50 14.71 -9.29
C TYR A 56 -10.66 15.19 -8.42
N GLY A 57 -10.39 15.99 -7.40
CA GLY A 57 -11.37 16.52 -6.45
C GLY A 57 -11.54 15.67 -5.19
N HIS A 58 -11.92 16.33 -4.10
CA HIS A 58 -12.14 15.70 -2.80
C HIS A 58 -13.36 14.77 -2.79
N ASP A 59 -14.37 15.01 -3.63
CA ASP A 59 -15.55 14.12 -3.71
C ASP A 59 -15.21 12.71 -4.25
N ALA A 60 -14.05 12.55 -4.89
CA ALA A 60 -13.61 11.30 -5.49
C ALA A 60 -12.67 10.49 -4.58
N TYR A 61 -11.80 11.16 -3.82
CA TYR A 61 -10.72 10.55 -3.07
C TYR A 61 -10.64 11.04 -1.63
N ASP A 62 -10.58 10.08 -0.72
CA ASP A 62 -10.23 10.29 0.67
C ASP A 62 -8.77 10.77 0.78
N THR A 63 -8.46 11.47 1.87
CA THR A 63 -7.11 12.00 2.10
C THR A 63 -6.54 11.60 3.43
N VAL A 64 -5.24 11.31 3.44
CA VAL A 64 -4.46 11.14 4.67
C VAL A 64 -3.72 12.45 4.97
N HIS A 65 -3.73 12.85 6.23
CA HIS A 65 -2.99 14.01 6.73
C HIS A 65 -2.09 13.58 7.88
N VAL A 66 -0.86 14.09 7.89
CA VAL A 66 0.09 13.88 8.98
C VAL A 66 0.43 15.24 9.57
N ILE A 67 0.21 15.39 10.87
CA ILE A 67 0.62 16.56 11.64
C ILE A 67 1.81 16.13 12.49
N ASP A 68 3.00 16.56 12.08
CA ASP A 68 4.22 16.29 12.83
C ASP A 68 4.32 17.18 14.07
N GLY A 69 4.61 16.55 15.20
CA GLY A 69 5.07 17.20 16.41
C GLY A 69 6.60 17.18 16.51
N SER A 70 7.12 17.69 17.64
CA SER A 70 8.51 17.44 18.01
C SER A 70 8.71 15.98 18.42
N ALA A 71 9.96 15.58 18.59
CA ALA A 71 10.27 14.36 19.32
C ALA A 71 9.72 14.42 20.76
N ASP A 72 9.39 13.27 21.32
CA ASP A 72 9.08 13.12 22.73
C ASP A 72 10.37 13.13 23.59
N SER A 73 10.23 12.88 24.89
CA SER A 73 11.36 12.83 25.82
C SER A 73 12.34 11.69 25.56
N GLU A 74 11.94 10.69 24.77
CA GLU A 74 12.75 9.52 24.39
C GLU A 74 13.32 9.67 22.96
N GLY A 75 13.07 10.80 22.31
CA GLY A 75 13.53 11.07 20.94
C GLY A 75 12.63 10.47 19.86
N GLN A 76 11.48 9.88 20.22
CA GLN A 76 10.56 9.30 19.24
C GLN A 76 9.71 10.39 18.57
N PRO A 77 9.54 10.37 17.24
CA PRO A 77 8.70 11.33 16.55
C PRO A 77 7.25 11.27 17.06
N ARG A 78 6.67 12.41 17.42
CA ARG A 78 5.22 12.52 17.63
C ARG A 78 4.56 12.89 16.32
N ALA A 79 3.50 12.20 15.96
CA ALA A 79 2.66 12.56 14.82
C ALA A 79 1.20 12.28 15.14
N VAL A 80 0.30 13.09 14.59
CA VAL A 80 -1.13 12.79 14.52
C VAL A 80 -1.44 12.43 13.07
N VAL A 81 -2.00 11.25 12.85
CA VAL A 81 -2.42 10.79 11.53
C VAL A 81 -3.94 10.87 11.46
N LEU A 82 -4.44 11.55 10.43
CA LEU A 82 -5.86 11.71 10.18
C LEU A 82 -6.20 11.08 8.83
N LEU A 83 -7.32 10.35 8.79
CA LEU A 83 -7.96 9.91 7.56
C LEU A 83 -9.26 10.72 7.41
N ILE A 84 -9.44 11.36 6.24
CA ILE A 84 -10.64 12.14 5.93
C ILE A 84 -11.38 11.49 4.77
N SER A 85 -12.58 11.00 5.05
CA SER A 85 -13.47 10.30 4.11
C SER A 85 -14.42 11.27 3.39
N TRP A 86 -13.88 12.06 2.46
CA TRP A 86 -14.58 13.20 1.85
C TRP A 86 -15.89 12.84 1.16
N ARG A 87 -15.99 11.63 0.58
CA ARG A 87 -17.20 11.15 -0.08
C ARG A 87 -18.44 11.15 0.83
N HIS A 88 -18.23 11.08 2.15
CA HIS A 88 -19.27 11.00 3.17
C HIS A 88 -19.42 12.31 3.96
N PHE A 89 -18.86 13.43 3.47
CA PHE A 89 -18.81 14.69 4.23
C PHE A 89 -20.19 15.27 4.58
N ASP A 90 -21.23 14.89 3.83
CA ASP A 90 -22.61 15.25 4.12
C ASP A 90 -23.12 14.71 5.47
N GLU A 91 -22.48 13.67 6.00
CA GLU A 91 -22.75 13.13 7.34
C GLU A 91 -22.15 14.00 8.47
N GLY A 92 -21.27 14.94 8.13
CA GLY A 92 -20.65 15.90 9.03
C GLY A 92 -19.16 15.62 9.31
N PRO A 93 -18.42 16.61 9.83
CA PRO A 93 -16.97 16.49 10.01
C PRO A 93 -16.53 15.42 11.01
N GLU A 94 -17.36 15.13 12.02
CA GLU A 94 -17.07 14.13 13.05
C GLU A 94 -17.16 12.69 12.53
N SER A 95 -18.04 12.41 11.56
CA SER A 95 -18.22 11.05 11.02
C SER A 95 -17.21 10.69 9.94
N VAL A 96 -16.56 11.68 9.32
CA VAL A 96 -15.60 11.47 8.22
C VAL A 96 -14.15 11.62 8.64
N THR A 97 -13.88 12.01 9.89
CA THR A 97 -12.52 12.22 10.39
C THR A 97 -12.16 11.11 11.36
N ASP A 98 -11.24 10.25 10.95
CA ASP A 98 -10.65 9.23 11.82
C ASP A 98 -9.26 9.66 12.27
N ILE A 99 -9.00 9.55 13.58
CA ILE A 99 -7.64 9.66 14.13
C ILE A 99 -7.05 8.25 14.13
N VAL A 100 -6.11 8.00 13.23
CA VAL A 100 -5.47 6.68 13.10
C VAL A 100 -4.33 6.57 14.11
N GLN A 101 -4.46 5.62 15.04
CA GLN A 101 -3.43 5.31 16.02
C GLN A 101 -2.49 4.23 15.48
N PRO A 102 -1.19 4.29 15.78
CA PRO A 102 -0.30 3.17 15.50
C PRO A 102 -0.63 1.98 16.42
N ASP A 103 -0.39 0.77 15.94
CA ASP A 103 -0.48 -0.45 16.73
C ASP A 103 0.72 -0.60 17.70
N SER A 104 0.80 -1.73 18.41
CA SER A 104 1.90 -2.00 19.34
C SER A 104 3.28 -2.12 18.69
N ARG A 105 3.37 -2.18 17.36
CA ARG A 105 4.62 -2.18 16.58
C ARG A 105 4.97 -0.78 16.06
N GLY A 106 4.11 0.21 16.27
CA GLY A 106 4.28 1.55 15.72
C GLY A 106 3.77 1.69 14.28
N LEU A 107 2.95 0.76 13.78
CA LEU A 107 2.46 0.75 12.40
C LEU A 107 1.00 1.19 12.33
N TYR A 108 0.65 1.94 11.28
CA TYR A 108 -0.66 2.52 11.07
C TYR A 108 -1.47 1.69 10.07
N ASP A 109 -2.68 1.27 10.45
CA ASP A 109 -3.65 0.66 9.54
C ASP A 109 -4.42 1.78 8.83
N ILE A 110 -4.10 2.02 7.55
CA ILE A 110 -4.69 3.11 6.76
C ILE A 110 -5.58 2.54 5.68
N GLY A 111 -6.89 2.82 5.77
CA GLY A 111 -7.88 2.32 4.81
C GLY A 111 -8.20 0.83 4.97
N GLY A 112 -7.76 0.19 6.06
CA GLY A 112 -8.10 -1.20 6.37
C GLY A 112 -9.61 -1.42 6.38
N GLY A 113 -10.10 -2.29 5.49
CA GLY A 113 -11.51 -2.65 5.42
C GLY A 113 -12.42 -1.60 4.75
N SER A 114 -11.84 -0.54 4.18
CA SER A 114 -12.56 0.49 3.41
C SER A 114 -11.92 0.76 2.06
N TRP A 115 -10.61 0.54 1.91
CA TRP A 115 -9.86 0.79 0.70
C TRP A 115 -9.43 -0.51 0.01
N ALA A 116 -9.37 -0.47 -1.31
CA ALA A 116 -9.14 -1.63 -2.17
C ALA A 116 -7.64 -1.97 -2.35
N TRP A 117 -6.89 -2.07 -1.24
CA TRP A 117 -5.46 -2.34 -1.30
C TRP A 117 -5.15 -3.70 -1.95
N SER A 118 -4.20 -3.69 -2.88
CA SER A 118 -3.64 -4.87 -3.52
C SER A 118 -2.13 -4.89 -3.40
N PHE A 119 -1.49 -6.04 -3.60
CA PHE A 119 -0.04 -6.06 -3.73
C PHE A 119 0.36 -5.25 -4.96
N ALA A 120 1.39 -4.42 -4.81
CA ALA A 120 2.06 -3.88 -5.97
C ALA A 120 2.83 -5.01 -6.63
N GLY A 121 2.81 -5.06 -7.96
CA GLY A 121 3.53 -6.07 -8.73
C GLY A 121 4.89 -5.60 -9.25
N TRP A 122 5.64 -6.53 -9.81
CA TRP A 122 6.74 -6.26 -10.72
C TRP A 122 6.66 -7.19 -11.92
N TRP A 123 7.15 -6.71 -13.07
CA TRP A 123 7.18 -7.50 -14.29
C TRP A 123 8.53 -8.19 -14.43
N CYS A 124 8.50 -9.50 -14.60
CA CYS A 124 9.67 -10.24 -14.99
C CYS A 124 10.00 -9.98 -16.48
N ALA A 125 11.28 -10.01 -16.85
CA ALA A 125 11.75 -9.93 -18.23
C ALA A 125 11.14 -11.01 -19.14
N CYS A 126 10.66 -12.13 -18.58
CA CYS A 126 9.94 -13.16 -19.34
C CYS A 126 8.51 -12.77 -19.72
N GLY A 127 7.96 -11.71 -19.12
CA GLY A 127 6.61 -11.19 -19.30
C GLY A 127 5.60 -11.63 -18.24
N PHE A 128 6.03 -12.34 -17.19
CA PHE A 128 5.15 -12.79 -16.11
C PHE A 128 5.15 -11.79 -14.95
N ASP A 129 3.98 -11.45 -14.42
CA ASP A 129 3.81 -10.56 -13.27
C ASP A 129 3.95 -11.31 -11.94
N GLN A 130 4.51 -10.63 -10.95
CA GLN A 130 4.80 -11.19 -9.65
C GLN A 130 4.44 -10.17 -8.58
N ASP A 131 4.02 -10.61 -7.41
CA ASP A 131 3.83 -9.69 -6.29
C ASP A 131 5.19 -9.16 -5.83
N TRP A 132 5.24 -7.92 -5.33
CA TRP A 132 6.51 -7.26 -4.97
C TRP A 132 7.35 -8.06 -3.97
N HIS A 133 6.71 -8.81 -3.07
CA HIS A 133 7.43 -9.62 -2.08
C HIS A 133 8.02 -10.92 -2.66
N GLU A 134 7.55 -11.37 -3.82
CA GLU A 134 8.09 -12.53 -4.52
C GLU A 134 9.33 -12.09 -5.30
N THR A 135 10.52 -12.33 -4.73
CA THR A 135 11.77 -11.84 -5.34
C THR A 135 12.23 -12.65 -6.54
N GLN A 136 11.72 -13.87 -6.70
CA GLN A 136 12.05 -14.81 -7.77
C GLN A 136 10.81 -15.07 -8.63
N CYS A 137 10.97 -14.98 -9.95
CA CYS A 137 9.90 -15.24 -10.90
C CYS A 137 9.51 -16.72 -10.88
N GLY A 138 8.26 -17.02 -10.54
CA GLY A 138 7.69 -18.38 -10.56
C GLY A 138 7.64 -19.06 -11.94
N ASN A 139 7.92 -18.34 -13.04
CA ASN A 139 7.94 -18.90 -14.40
C ASN A 139 9.34 -19.23 -14.93
N CYS A 140 10.36 -18.43 -14.59
CA CYS A 140 11.69 -18.55 -15.21
C CYS A 140 12.87 -18.33 -14.25
N ASP A 141 12.62 -18.34 -12.94
CA ASP A 141 13.63 -18.25 -11.86
C ASP A 141 14.51 -16.99 -11.84
N LEU A 142 14.26 -16.01 -12.71
CA LEU A 142 14.92 -14.71 -12.67
C LEU A 142 14.53 -13.95 -11.41
N THR A 143 15.46 -13.17 -10.85
CA THR A 143 15.15 -12.34 -9.68
C THR A 143 14.77 -10.92 -10.08
N ARG A 144 13.85 -10.30 -9.34
CA ARG A 144 13.41 -8.91 -9.54
C ARG A 144 14.57 -7.93 -9.67
N ASP A 145 15.59 -8.09 -8.83
CA ASP A 145 16.65 -7.11 -8.66
C ASP A 145 17.85 -7.35 -9.60
N THR A 146 17.94 -8.53 -10.24
CA THR A 146 19.07 -8.88 -11.13
C THR A 146 18.67 -9.35 -12.52
N GLN A 147 17.38 -9.29 -12.86
CA GLN A 147 16.90 -9.67 -14.18
C GLN A 147 17.44 -8.77 -15.31
N PRO A 148 17.63 -9.32 -16.52
CA PRO A 148 18.03 -8.54 -17.68
C PRO A 148 16.93 -7.56 -18.12
N SER A 149 17.30 -6.50 -18.82
CA SER A 149 16.35 -5.53 -19.39
C SER A 149 15.55 -6.07 -20.59
N THR A 150 15.88 -7.26 -21.09
CA THR A 150 15.22 -7.90 -22.24
C THR A 150 14.98 -9.37 -21.94
N LYS A 151 13.93 -9.94 -22.55
CA LYS A 151 13.54 -11.34 -22.38
C LYS A 151 14.70 -12.28 -22.80
N PRO A 152 15.19 -13.15 -21.90
CA PRO A 152 16.11 -14.22 -22.29
C PRO A 152 15.43 -15.16 -23.28
N GLY A 153 16.18 -15.62 -24.29
CA GLY A 153 15.65 -16.54 -25.32
C GLY A 153 15.09 -17.85 -24.76
N ASP A 154 15.56 -18.28 -23.59
CA ASP A 154 15.16 -19.54 -22.96
C ASP A 154 14.01 -19.39 -21.94
N CYS A 155 13.47 -18.18 -21.76
CA CYS A 155 12.28 -17.99 -20.94
C CYS A 155 11.05 -18.51 -21.67
N GLY A 156 10.45 -19.59 -21.14
CA GLY A 156 9.22 -20.18 -21.67
C GLY A 156 8.15 -19.13 -21.98
N GLU A 157 7.37 -19.36 -23.03
CA GLU A 157 6.21 -18.53 -23.34
C GLU A 157 5.27 -18.50 -22.13
N PRO A 158 4.79 -17.32 -21.70
CA PRO A 158 3.79 -17.27 -20.63
C PRO A 158 2.58 -18.09 -21.07
N ALA A 159 2.12 -18.99 -20.19
CA ALA A 159 0.92 -19.76 -20.45
C ALA A 159 -0.25 -18.80 -20.72
N GLN A 160 -0.88 -18.91 -21.89
CA GLN A 160 -2.03 -18.07 -22.21
C GLN A 160 -3.13 -18.33 -21.18
N PRO A 161 -3.78 -17.29 -20.62
CA PRO A 161 -4.92 -17.48 -19.74
C PRO A 161 -6.01 -18.23 -20.50
N SER A 162 -6.50 -19.33 -19.92
CA SER A 162 -7.65 -20.04 -20.47
C SER A 162 -8.88 -19.14 -20.37
N ALA A 163 -9.54 -18.93 -21.51
CA ALA A 163 -10.74 -18.10 -21.64
C ALA A 163 -11.95 -18.69 -20.91
#